data_AF-A0A1I7RPK0-F1
#
_entry.id   AF-A0A1I7RPK0-F1
#
_cell.length_a   1.000
_cell.length_b   1.000
_cell.length_c   1.000
_cell.angle_alpha   90.00
_cell.angle_beta   90.00
_cell.angle_gamma   90.00
#
_symmetry.space_group_name_H-M   'P 1'
#
loop_
_entity.id
_entity.type
_entity.pdbx_description
1 polymer ?
#
loop_
_entity_poly.entity_id
_entity_poly.type
_entity_poly.pdbx_seq_one_letter_code
_entity_poly.pdbx_strand_id
1 'polypeptide(L)'
;MPESKSSPSYGISNAVCQTGSQEDNKANPSPDPATHERAATPAQALTIKKPEKKKHNEYQLGNTPDAEPLLNPKWLVFSADEGYRAPQYATFSITNTEEKTIAFRLRSRDRLFPQMSHSNGILQPKQSVEVICYIPPYDQWPRDVSEYTGKVHKVVVESLIVPDSMTIPKTPKELFSAVRKLFHQTAAKAPLTRIYLKLKIILPIVAGISPPRSVSSSTSAKV
;
A
#
# COMPACT_ATOMS: atom_id res chain seq x y z
N MET A 1 13.78 -4.07 48.75
CA MET A 1 14.28 -5.08 47.77
C MET A 1 13.30 -5.14 46.61
N PRO A 2 13.79 -5.34 45.38
CA PRO A 2 13.33 -4.60 44.19
C PRO A 2 12.15 -5.21 43.43
N GLU A 3 11.56 -4.36 42.60
CA GLU A 3 10.58 -4.64 41.56
C GLU A 3 11.10 -5.67 40.55
N SER A 4 10.28 -6.66 40.18
CA SER A 4 10.50 -7.52 39.01
C SER A 4 9.55 -7.13 37.88
N LYS A 5 10.06 -6.32 36.95
CA LYS A 5 9.47 -6.09 35.62
C LYS A 5 9.90 -7.23 34.71
N SER A 6 8.95 -7.99 34.14
CA SER A 6 9.21 -8.87 33.01
C SER A 6 8.59 -8.28 31.75
N SER A 7 9.41 -7.71 30.88
CA SER A 7 9.03 -7.31 29.52
C SER A 7 9.07 -8.53 28.60
N PRO A 8 8.07 -8.77 27.73
CA PRO A 8 8.23 -9.72 26.64
C PRO A 8 8.97 -9.08 25.45
N SER A 9 10.05 -9.74 25.06
CA SER A 9 10.81 -9.54 23.84
C SER A 9 10.01 -10.02 22.63
N TYR A 10 9.79 -9.15 21.65
CA TYR A 10 9.34 -9.54 20.32
C TYR A 10 10.41 -9.20 19.29
N GLY A 11 11.01 -10.25 18.74
CA GLY A 11 12.01 -10.18 17.68
C GLY A 11 11.40 -9.71 16.37
N ILE A 12 12.03 -8.69 15.78
CA ILE A 12 11.75 -8.20 14.43
C ILE A 12 12.63 -9.02 13.46
N SER A 13 12.02 -9.90 12.68
CA SER A 13 12.70 -10.60 11.58
C SER A 13 12.77 -9.68 10.36
N ASN A 14 13.96 -9.13 10.11
CA ASN A 14 14.28 -8.40 8.88
C ASN A 14 14.57 -9.38 7.74
N ALA A 15 13.77 -9.35 6.67
CA ALA A 15 14.11 -10.01 5.41
C ALA A 15 15.03 -9.10 4.59
N VAL A 16 16.31 -9.48 4.53
CA VAL A 16 17.36 -8.87 3.73
C VAL A 16 17.22 -9.30 2.27
N CYS A 17 17.14 -8.33 1.35
CA CYS A 17 17.33 -8.55 -0.09
C CYS A 17 18.84 -8.54 -0.40
N GLN A 18 19.39 -9.66 -0.89
CA GLN A 18 20.71 -9.70 -1.52
C GLN A 18 20.54 -9.75 -3.04
N THR A 19 21.14 -8.76 -3.71
CA THR A 19 21.48 -8.79 -5.14
C THR A 19 22.82 -9.50 -5.31
N GLY A 20 22.88 -10.48 -6.20
CA GLY A 20 24.12 -11.13 -6.61
C GLY A 20 24.05 -11.47 -8.10
N SER A 21 24.80 -10.73 -8.89
CA SER A 21 25.14 -11.02 -10.28
C SER A 21 26.30 -12.01 -10.30
N GLN A 22 26.30 -13.00 -11.20
CA GLN A 22 27.54 -13.49 -11.79
C GLN A 22 27.30 -14.21 -13.12
N GLU A 23 28.07 -13.76 -14.10
CA GLU A 23 28.30 -14.34 -15.43
C GLU A 23 28.98 -15.71 -15.29
N ASP A 24 28.77 -16.61 -16.28
CA ASP A 24 29.89 -17.40 -16.75
C ASP A 24 29.70 -17.99 -18.17
N ASN A 25 30.83 -17.99 -18.85
CA ASN A 25 31.10 -18.22 -20.26
C ASN A 25 30.92 -19.68 -20.73
N LYS A 26 30.62 -19.86 -22.04
CA LYS A 26 31.16 -21.00 -22.80
C LYS A 26 31.31 -20.68 -24.28
N ALA A 27 32.53 -20.88 -24.79
CA ALA A 27 32.97 -20.59 -26.14
C ALA A 27 33.05 -21.85 -27.03
N ASN A 28 32.89 -21.61 -28.35
CA ASN A 28 33.53 -22.24 -29.52
C ASN A 28 33.23 -23.71 -29.92
N PRO A 29 33.56 -24.13 -31.16
CA PRO A 29 33.52 -23.44 -32.47
C PRO A 29 32.92 -24.32 -33.61
N SER A 30 32.74 -23.73 -34.81
CA SER A 30 32.45 -24.40 -36.10
C SER A 30 33.47 -25.49 -36.49
N PRO A 31 33.09 -26.43 -37.36
CA PRO A 31 33.58 -26.38 -38.75
C PRO A 31 32.59 -26.86 -39.83
N ASP A 32 32.66 -26.23 -41.01
CA ASP A 32 32.29 -26.78 -42.33
C ASP A 32 33.44 -27.69 -42.83
N PRO A 33 33.28 -28.67 -43.76
CA PRO A 33 32.74 -28.42 -45.11
C PRO A 33 32.07 -29.59 -45.91
N ALA A 34 31.46 -29.18 -47.05
CA ALA A 34 31.39 -29.84 -48.37
C ALA A 34 30.41 -31.02 -48.67
N THR A 35 29.48 -30.70 -49.59
CA THR A 35 29.01 -31.48 -50.76
C THR A 35 28.05 -32.67 -50.58
N HIS A 36 26.82 -32.57 -51.10
CA HIS A 36 26.23 -33.43 -52.15
C HIS A 36 24.76 -33.07 -52.50
N GLU A 37 24.49 -33.05 -53.80
CA GLU A 37 23.28 -33.45 -54.56
C GLU A 37 21.83 -33.05 -54.18
N ARG A 38 21.17 -32.45 -55.20
CA ARG A 38 19.82 -32.70 -55.73
C ARG A 38 18.76 -33.33 -54.81
N ALA A 39 17.66 -32.61 -54.61
CA ALA A 39 16.31 -33.04 -55.05
C ALA A 39 15.28 -31.90 -54.86
N ALA A 40 14.47 -31.66 -55.89
CA ALA A 40 13.33 -30.76 -55.83
C ALA A 40 12.23 -31.33 -54.91
N THR A 41 11.72 -30.52 -53.98
CA THR A 41 10.57 -30.85 -53.12
C THR A 41 9.47 -29.82 -53.36
N PRO A 42 8.20 -30.24 -53.57
CA PRO A 42 7.11 -29.33 -53.92
C PRO A 42 6.67 -28.47 -52.73
N ALA A 43 6.28 -27.23 -53.05
CA ALA A 43 5.78 -26.22 -52.12
C ALA A 43 4.57 -26.75 -51.32
N GLN A 44 4.74 -26.91 -50.01
CA GLN A 44 3.63 -27.12 -49.09
C GLN A 44 2.96 -25.76 -48.82
N ALA A 45 1.68 -25.68 -49.17
CA ALA A 45 0.84 -24.53 -48.87
C ALA A 45 0.67 -24.40 -47.35
N LEU A 46 1.38 -23.42 -46.76
CA LEU A 46 1.17 -22.97 -45.40
C LEU A 46 -0.25 -22.40 -45.27
N THR A 47 -1.17 -23.21 -44.79
CA THR A 47 -2.48 -22.72 -44.34
C THR A 47 -2.24 -21.93 -43.06
N ILE A 48 -2.15 -20.60 -43.20
CA ILE A 48 -2.08 -19.67 -42.08
C ILE A 48 -3.39 -19.82 -41.29
N LYS A 49 -3.35 -20.59 -40.20
CA LYS A 49 -4.42 -20.57 -39.20
C LYS A 49 -4.47 -19.15 -38.64
N LYS A 50 -5.55 -18.45 -38.98
CA LYS A 50 -5.93 -17.15 -38.40
C LYS A 50 -5.79 -17.26 -36.88
N PRO A 51 -4.97 -16.43 -36.22
CA PRO A 51 -4.83 -16.50 -34.77
C PRO A 51 -6.20 -16.24 -34.14
N GLU A 52 -6.66 -17.18 -33.34
CA GLU A 52 -7.84 -17.01 -32.50
C GLU A 52 -7.65 -15.72 -31.70
N LYS A 53 -8.64 -14.82 -31.82
CA LYS A 53 -8.69 -13.60 -31.01
C LYS A 53 -8.61 -14.01 -29.54
N LYS A 54 -7.51 -13.65 -28.87
CA LYS A 54 -7.40 -13.68 -27.41
C LYS A 54 -8.70 -13.09 -26.85
N LYS A 55 -9.45 -13.90 -26.10
CA LYS A 55 -10.64 -13.45 -25.37
C LYS A 55 -10.27 -12.15 -24.65
N HIS A 56 -11.05 -11.10 -24.88
CA HIS A 56 -10.93 -9.85 -24.15
C HIS A 56 -10.83 -10.20 -22.66
N ASN A 57 -9.77 -9.76 -22.00
CA ASN A 57 -9.65 -9.81 -20.55
C ASN A 57 -10.90 -9.11 -19.99
N GLU A 58 -11.85 -9.90 -19.51
CA GLU A 58 -12.98 -9.40 -18.77
C GLU A 58 -12.41 -8.72 -17.53
N TYR A 59 -12.64 -7.42 -17.42
CA TYR A 59 -12.02 -6.62 -16.38
C TYR A 59 -12.71 -6.98 -15.06
N GLN A 60 -11.94 -7.40 -14.07
CA GLN A 60 -12.46 -7.62 -12.72
C GLN A 60 -12.70 -6.25 -12.06
N LEU A 61 -13.93 -5.77 -12.16
CA LEU A 61 -14.36 -4.49 -11.57
C LEU A 61 -15.03 -4.76 -10.22
N GLY A 62 -14.57 -4.07 -9.18
CA GLY A 62 -15.19 -4.16 -7.86
C GLY A 62 -16.57 -3.51 -7.85
N ASN A 63 -17.40 -3.93 -6.90
CA ASN A 63 -18.74 -3.38 -6.69
C ASN A 63 -18.79 -2.51 -5.42
N THR A 64 -19.83 -1.67 -5.31
CA THR A 64 -20.04 -0.81 -4.14
C THR A 64 -20.45 -1.68 -2.96
N PRO A 65 -19.75 -1.62 -1.82
CA PRO A 65 -20.26 -2.19 -0.58
C PRO A 65 -21.57 -1.51 -0.16
N ASP A 66 -22.49 -2.23 0.47
CA ASP A 66 -23.73 -1.71 1.04
C ASP A 66 -23.50 -1.10 2.44
N ALA A 67 -22.43 -1.53 3.13
CA ALA A 67 -22.04 -1.16 4.47
C ALA A 67 -20.57 -0.71 4.54
N GLU A 68 -20.33 0.26 5.41
CA GLU A 68 -18.99 0.73 5.74
C GLU A 68 -18.24 -0.30 6.61
N PRO A 69 -16.99 -0.70 6.26
CA PRO A 69 -16.19 -1.48 7.19
C PRO A 69 -15.97 -0.74 8.51
N LEU A 70 -15.95 -1.50 9.60
CA LEU A 70 -15.79 -0.94 10.95
C LEU A 70 -14.31 -0.66 11.24
N LEU A 71 -14.02 0.56 11.71
CA LEU A 71 -12.70 0.94 12.22
C LEU A 71 -12.74 1.04 13.75
N ASN A 72 -11.79 0.39 14.41
CA ASN A 72 -11.68 0.45 15.87
C ASN A 72 -10.20 0.52 16.35
N PRO A 73 -9.77 1.60 17.02
CA PRO A 73 -10.50 2.86 17.21
C PRO A 73 -10.60 3.66 15.91
N LYS A 74 -11.52 4.65 15.85
CA LYS A 74 -11.63 5.59 14.71
C LYS A 74 -10.59 6.73 14.76
N TRP A 75 -9.85 6.83 15.85
CA TRP A 75 -8.88 7.88 16.12
C TRP A 75 -7.69 7.33 16.88
N LEU A 76 -6.49 7.78 16.50
CA LEU A 76 -5.22 7.48 17.18
C LEU A 76 -4.61 8.78 17.67
N VAL A 77 -4.11 8.78 18.90
CA VAL A 77 -3.41 9.91 19.50
C VAL A 77 -2.02 9.43 19.91
N PHE A 78 -1.01 10.15 19.46
CA PHE A 78 0.39 9.87 19.81
C PHE A 78 0.88 10.90 20.82
N SER A 79 1.81 10.51 21.69
CA SER A 79 2.32 11.39 22.74
C SER A 79 3.29 12.42 22.17
N ALA A 80 3.27 13.64 22.71
CA ALA A 80 4.24 14.69 22.41
C ALA A 80 5.35 14.81 23.47
N ASP A 81 5.40 13.93 24.47
CA ASP A 81 6.25 14.07 25.68
C ASP A 81 7.74 14.22 25.36
N GLU A 82 8.23 13.55 24.32
CA GLU A 82 9.62 13.61 23.87
C GLU A 82 9.80 14.41 22.57
N GLY A 83 8.79 15.19 22.18
CA GLY A 83 8.80 15.95 20.94
C GLY A 83 8.95 15.07 19.69
N TYR A 84 8.41 13.85 19.73
CA TYR A 84 8.51 12.86 18.64
C TYR A 84 9.94 12.44 18.27
N ARG A 85 10.90 12.52 19.22
CA ARG A 85 12.26 12.01 19.06
C ARG A 85 12.30 10.49 18.94
N ALA A 86 11.46 9.81 19.72
CA ALA A 86 11.34 8.36 19.68
C ALA A 86 10.28 7.90 18.68
N PRO A 87 10.49 6.73 18.04
CA PRO A 87 9.46 6.07 17.25
C PRO A 87 8.23 5.75 18.11
N GLN A 88 7.02 5.91 17.56
CA GLN A 88 5.78 5.57 18.25
C GLN A 88 4.87 4.69 17.40
N TYR A 89 4.07 3.85 18.07
CA TYR A 89 3.21 2.86 17.42
C TYR A 89 1.84 2.87 18.07
N ALA A 90 0.80 2.70 17.27
CA ALA A 90 -0.55 2.44 17.74
C ALA A 90 -1.24 1.48 16.77
N THR A 91 -2.19 0.69 17.25
CA THR A 91 -2.94 -0.26 16.41
C THR A 91 -4.38 0.18 16.23
N PHE A 92 -4.96 -0.22 15.10
CA PHE A 92 -6.39 -0.17 14.86
C PHE A 92 -6.80 -1.38 14.01
N SER A 93 -8.05 -1.80 14.15
CA SER A 93 -8.62 -2.88 13.35
C SER A 93 -9.51 -2.35 12.23
N ILE A 94 -9.52 -3.08 11.12
CA ILE A 94 -10.47 -2.92 10.02
C ILE A 94 -11.28 -4.21 9.97
N THR A 95 -12.58 -4.13 10.22
CA THR A 95 -13.48 -5.29 10.22
C THR A 95 -14.47 -5.19 9.09
N ASN A 96 -14.58 -6.26 8.30
CA ASN A 96 -15.57 -6.36 7.26
C ASN A 96 -16.95 -6.64 7.86
N THR A 97 -17.86 -5.68 7.75
CA THR A 97 -19.25 -5.83 8.19
C THR A 97 -20.16 -6.42 7.11
N GLU A 98 -19.70 -6.44 5.86
CA GLU A 98 -20.42 -7.02 4.73
C GLU A 98 -20.58 -8.53 4.84
N GLU A 99 -21.62 -9.03 4.17
CA GLU A 99 -21.79 -10.47 3.91
C GLU A 99 -20.97 -10.95 2.71
N LYS A 100 -20.29 -10.04 2.01
CA LYS A 100 -19.42 -10.32 0.86
C LYS A 100 -17.96 -10.04 1.19
N THR A 101 -17.07 -10.66 0.44
CA THR A 101 -15.63 -10.37 0.51
C THR A 101 -15.36 -8.95 0.05
N ILE A 102 -14.60 -8.18 0.83
CA ILE A 102 -14.17 -6.83 0.46
C ILE A 102 -12.66 -6.76 0.28
N ALA A 103 -12.22 -5.90 -0.63
CA ALA A 103 -10.85 -5.41 -0.69
C ALA A 103 -10.79 -4.03 -0.06
N PHE A 104 -9.75 -3.77 0.73
CA PHE A 104 -9.48 -2.45 1.30
C PHE A 104 -8.13 -1.90 0.86
N ARG A 105 -8.00 -0.58 0.83
CA ARG A 105 -6.73 0.12 0.64
C ARG A 105 -6.64 1.36 1.51
N LEU A 106 -5.50 1.54 2.16
CA LEU A 106 -5.16 2.71 2.96
C LEU A 106 -4.46 3.77 2.12
N ARG A 107 -4.83 5.04 2.32
CA ARG A 107 -4.18 6.19 1.70
C ARG A 107 -4.01 7.33 2.68
N SER A 108 -2.78 7.80 2.82
CA SER A 108 -2.43 9.05 3.48
C SER A 108 -2.13 10.14 2.44
N ARG A 109 -2.08 11.40 2.89
CA ARG A 109 -1.58 12.52 2.09
C ARG A 109 -0.10 12.34 1.78
N ASP A 110 0.71 12.09 2.82
CA ASP A 110 2.14 11.87 2.71
C ASP A 110 2.43 10.36 2.80
N ARG A 111 3.06 9.80 1.76
CA ARG A 111 3.24 8.34 1.64
C ARG A 111 4.16 7.73 2.70
N LEU A 112 5.00 8.56 3.31
CA LEU A 112 5.98 8.15 4.31
C LEU A 112 5.53 8.49 5.74
N PHE A 113 4.39 9.15 5.91
CA PHE A 113 3.91 9.63 7.19
C PHE A 113 2.37 9.72 7.27
N PRO A 114 1.71 8.99 8.18
CA PRO A 114 2.22 7.88 8.99
C PRO A 114 2.60 6.67 8.11
N GLN A 115 3.39 5.75 8.65
CA GLN A 115 3.67 4.45 8.02
C GLN A 115 2.69 3.39 8.54
N MET A 116 2.27 2.47 7.68
CA MET A 116 1.31 1.41 8.02
C MET A 116 1.95 0.04 7.78
N SER A 117 1.73 -0.93 8.67
CA SER A 117 2.24 -2.30 8.50
C SER A 117 1.75 -2.96 7.20
N HIS A 118 0.51 -2.66 6.81
CA HIS A 118 -0.07 -3.05 5.52
C HIS A 118 -0.85 -1.89 4.93
N SER A 119 -0.80 -1.70 3.62
CA SER A 119 -1.51 -0.61 2.92
C SER A 119 -2.76 -1.08 2.18
N ASN A 120 -3.01 -2.38 2.12
CA ASN A 120 -4.18 -2.99 1.50
C ASN A 120 -4.35 -4.44 1.94
N GLY A 121 -5.50 -5.01 1.65
CA GLY A 121 -5.79 -6.41 1.88
C GLY A 121 -7.18 -6.81 1.39
N ILE A 122 -7.51 -8.07 1.62
CA ILE A 122 -8.83 -8.65 1.37
C ILE A 122 -9.36 -9.21 2.68
N LEU A 123 -10.63 -8.96 2.96
CA LEU A 123 -11.33 -9.43 4.14
C LEU A 123 -12.55 -10.23 3.72
N GLN A 124 -12.62 -11.48 4.17
CA GLN A 124 -13.82 -12.30 4.12
C GLN A 124 -14.93 -11.67 4.99
N PRO A 125 -16.20 -12.09 4.82
CA PRO A 125 -17.28 -11.65 5.70
C PRO A 125 -16.92 -11.81 7.17
N LYS A 126 -17.16 -10.77 7.97
CA LYS A 126 -16.85 -10.69 9.42
C LYS A 126 -15.37 -10.81 9.79
N GLN A 127 -14.47 -10.89 8.82
CA GLN A 127 -13.04 -10.93 9.09
C GLN A 127 -12.56 -9.56 9.56
N SER A 128 -11.62 -9.57 10.51
CA SER A 128 -10.92 -8.39 10.99
C SER A 128 -9.42 -8.52 10.74
N VAL A 129 -8.78 -7.39 10.47
CA VAL A 129 -7.32 -7.29 10.40
C VAL A 129 -6.84 -6.15 11.29
N GLU A 130 -5.78 -6.39 12.04
CA GLU A 130 -5.09 -5.35 12.80
C GLU A 130 -4.00 -4.69 11.94
N VAL A 131 -3.95 -3.36 11.98
CA VAL A 131 -2.97 -2.55 11.29
C VAL A 131 -2.19 -1.74 12.32
N ILE A 132 -0.86 -1.78 12.22
CA ILE A 132 0.03 -0.98 13.05
C ILE A 132 0.29 0.33 12.30
N CYS A 133 -0.04 1.44 12.94
CA CYS A 133 0.32 2.79 12.53
C CYS A 133 1.62 3.19 13.24
N TYR A 134 2.64 3.45 12.45
CA TYR A 134 3.98 3.83 12.88
C TYR A 134 4.24 5.31 12.59
N ILE A 135 4.61 6.05 13.63
CA ILE A 135 5.12 7.42 13.56
C ILE A 135 6.64 7.33 13.73
N PRO A 136 7.42 7.56 12.65
CA PRO A 136 8.87 7.56 12.76
C PRO A 136 9.35 8.73 13.63
N PRO A 137 10.62 8.70 14.10
CA PRO A 137 11.29 9.86 14.68
C PRO A 137 11.17 11.10 13.80
N TYR A 138 11.09 12.29 14.40
CA TYR A 138 10.81 13.53 13.68
C TYR A 138 11.86 13.92 12.63
N ASP A 139 13.11 13.51 12.82
CA ASP A 139 14.22 13.74 11.89
C ASP A 139 14.07 12.98 10.56
N GLN A 140 13.16 12.01 10.52
CA GLN A 140 12.78 11.25 9.33
C GLN A 140 11.50 11.78 8.67
N TRP A 141 10.89 12.84 9.21
CA TRP A 141 9.64 13.36 8.68
C TRP A 141 9.88 14.10 7.35
N PRO A 142 8.99 13.94 6.35
CA PRO A 142 9.15 14.63 5.06
C PRO A 142 9.08 16.17 5.13
N ARG A 143 8.60 16.72 6.26
CA ARG A 143 8.29 18.13 6.47
C ARG A 143 8.54 18.49 7.94
N ASP A 144 8.51 19.77 8.26
CA ASP A 144 8.74 20.26 9.62
C ASP A 144 7.69 19.76 10.64
N VAL A 145 8.09 19.64 11.91
CA VAL A 145 7.22 19.17 13.01
C VAL A 145 5.95 20.02 13.15
N SER A 146 6.05 21.33 12.93
CA SER A 146 4.89 22.25 12.98
C SER A 146 3.89 22.03 11.83
N GLU A 147 4.31 21.37 10.74
CA GLU A 147 3.42 21.01 9.66
C GLU A 147 2.51 19.84 10.03
N TYR A 148 2.94 18.98 10.95
CA TYR A 148 2.19 17.81 11.39
C TYR A 148 1.51 17.99 12.75
N THR A 149 2.16 18.64 13.71
CA THR A 149 1.62 18.76 15.07
C THR A 149 0.49 19.78 15.17
N GLY A 150 -0.39 19.62 16.15
CA GLY A 150 -1.58 20.45 16.34
C GLY A 150 -2.66 20.28 15.26
N LYS A 151 -2.52 19.27 14.38
CA LYS A 151 -3.45 19.01 13.27
C LYS A 151 -3.98 17.59 13.33
N VAL A 152 -5.14 17.40 12.71
CA VAL A 152 -5.74 16.08 12.52
C VAL A 152 -5.34 15.55 11.14
N HIS A 153 -4.46 14.55 11.13
CA HIS A 153 -4.12 13.78 9.94
C HIS A 153 -5.22 12.77 9.64
N LYS A 154 -5.40 12.48 8.36
CA LYS A 154 -6.45 11.56 7.90
C LYS A 154 -5.81 10.47 7.06
N VAL A 155 -6.08 9.23 7.43
CA VAL A 155 -5.84 8.07 6.57
C VAL A 155 -7.19 7.60 6.05
N VAL A 156 -7.32 7.59 4.74
CA VAL A 156 -8.52 7.15 4.04
C VAL A 156 -8.45 5.65 3.87
N VAL A 157 -9.50 4.95 4.29
CA VAL A 157 -9.74 3.54 4.04
C VAL A 157 -10.74 3.46 2.89
N GLU A 158 -10.26 3.10 1.70
CA GLU A 158 -11.09 2.82 0.54
C GLU A 158 -11.51 1.34 0.57
N SER A 159 -12.77 1.04 0.24
CA SER A 159 -13.27 -0.34 0.14
C SER A 159 -14.08 -0.59 -1.13
N LEU A 160 -14.01 -1.83 -1.61
CA LEU A 160 -14.73 -2.38 -2.75
C LEU A 160 -15.15 -3.82 -2.44
N ILE A 161 -16.32 -4.25 -2.88
CA ILE A 161 -16.65 -5.67 -2.95
C ILE A 161 -15.76 -6.33 -4.01
N VAL A 162 -15.15 -7.46 -3.64
CA VAL A 162 -14.36 -8.29 -4.56
C VAL A 162 -15.33 -9.06 -5.48
N PRO A 163 -15.12 -9.05 -6.81
CA PRO A 163 -15.94 -9.84 -7.73
C PRO A 163 -15.78 -11.34 -7.49
N ASP A 164 -16.85 -12.12 -7.61
CA ASP A 164 -16.80 -13.58 -7.42
C ASP A 164 -15.87 -14.28 -8.44
N SER A 165 -15.63 -13.65 -9.59
CA SER A 165 -14.68 -14.13 -10.62
C SER A 165 -13.21 -13.90 -10.26
N MET A 166 -12.92 -13.13 -9.21
CA MET A 166 -11.56 -12.83 -8.77
C MET A 166 -11.04 -13.94 -7.84
N THR A 167 -10.02 -14.66 -8.29
CA THR A 167 -9.29 -15.60 -7.44
C THR A 167 -8.54 -14.85 -6.34
N ILE A 168 -8.77 -15.24 -5.08
CA ILE A 168 -8.07 -14.66 -3.94
C ILE A 168 -6.59 -15.07 -3.97
N PRO A 169 -5.64 -14.12 -4.02
CA PRO A 169 -4.23 -14.45 -4.06
C PRO A 169 -3.73 -15.11 -2.77
N LYS A 170 -2.77 -16.03 -2.90
CA LYS A 170 -2.21 -16.78 -1.76
C LYS A 170 -0.98 -16.10 -1.16
N THR A 171 -0.25 -15.33 -1.96
CA THR A 171 0.98 -14.64 -1.51
C THR A 171 0.72 -13.16 -1.27
N PRO A 172 1.41 -12.52 -0.31
CA PRO A 172 1.26 -11.09 -0.05
C PRO A 172 1.57 -10.20 -1.26
N LYS A 173 2.55 -10.58 -2.08
CA LYS A 173 2.96 -9.83 -3.28
C LYS A 173 1.86 -9.85 -4.36
N GLU A 174 1.25 -11.01 -4.59
CA GLU A 174 0.15 -11.14 -5.54
C GLU A 174 -1.11 -10.44 -5.01
N LEU A 175 -1.39 -10.56 -3.72
CA LEU A 175 -2.47 -9.83 -3.04
C LEU A 175 -2.37 -8.33 -3.30
N PHE A 176 -1.19 -7.76 -3.04
CA PHE A 176 -0.92 -6.34 -3.26
C PHE A 176 -1.17 -5.94 -4.73
N SER A 177 -0.64 -6.73 -5.67
CA SER A 177 -0.79 -6.47 -7.10
C SER A 177 -2.25 -6.56 -7.55
N ALA A 178 -2.98 -7.57 -7.08
CA ALA A 178 -4.37 -7.81 -7.44
C ALA A 178 -5.29 -6.72 -6.88
N VAL A 179 -5.16 -6.38 -5.59
CA VAL A 179 -5.94 -5.30 -4.98
C VAL A 179 -5.64 -3.96 -5.67
N ARG A 180 -4.36 -3.66 -5.93
CA ARG A 180 -3.99 -2.44 -6.67
C ARG A 180 -4.64 -2.38 -8.06
N LYS A 181 -4.64 -3.49 -8.80
CA LYS A 181 -5.28 -3.60 -10.12
C LYS A 181 -6.79 -3.41 -10.01
N LEU A 182 -7.46 -4.08 -9.07
CA LEU A 182 -8.89 -3.97 -8.81
C LEU A 182 -9.29 -2.52 -8.57
N PHE A 183 -8.63 -1.83 -7.64
CA PHE A 183 -8.89 -0.42 -7.38
C PHE A 183 -8.62 0.43 -8.62
N HIS A 184 -7.49 0.26 -9.31
CA HIS A 184 -7.16 1.05 -10.49
C HIS A 184 -8.20 0.92 -11.61
N GLN A 185 -8.57 -0.31 -11.96
CA GLN A 185 -9.57 -0.59 -13.00
C GLN A 185 -10.95 -0.05 -12.62
N THR A 186 -11.36 -0.25 -11.37
CA THR A 186 -12.64 0.26 -10.86
C THR A 186 -12.68 1.79 -10.86
N ALA A 187 -11.58 2.47 -10.49
CA ALA A 187 -11.51 3.94 -10.59
C ALA A 187 -11.68 4.45 -12.03
N ALA A 188 -11.10 3.75 -12.99
CA ALA A 188 -11.13 4.18 -14.39
C ALA A 188 -12.52 4.01 -15.02
N LYS A 189 -13.28 2.99 -14.60
CA LYS A 189 -14.56 2.63 -15.25
C LYS A 189 -15.80 2.96 -14.43
N ALA A 190 -15.70 2.94 -13.11
CA ALA A 190 -16.82 3.12 -12.19
C ALA A 190 -16.34 3.85 -10.92
N PRO A 191 -15.97 5.14 -11.01
CA PRO A 191 -15.30 5.87 -9.93
C PRO A 191 -16.14 6.05 -8.65
N LEU A 192 -17.48 6.02 -8.77
CA LEU A 192 -18.41 6.23 -7.65
C LEU A 192 -18.69 4.96 -6.83
N THR A 193 -18.06 3.84 -7.19
CA THR A 193 -18.34 2.50 -6.65
C THR A 193 -17.67 2.23 -5.30
N ARG A 194 -17.10 3.26 -4.66
CA ARG A 194 -16.19 3.09 -3.51
C ARG A 194 -16.79 3.70 -2.26
N ILE A 195 -16.64 2.99 -1.15
CA ILE A 195 -16.89 3.53 0.17
C ILE A 195 -15.57 3.99 0.81
N TYR A 196 -15.64 5.11 1.52
CA TYR A 196 -14.50 5.78 2.12
C TYR A 196 -14.73 6.02 3.61
N LEU A 197 -13.88 5.42 4.45
CA LEU A 197 -13.78 5.79 5.87
C LEU A 197 -12.50 6.57 6.14
N LYS A 198 -12.49 7.28 7.27
CA LYS A 198 -11.35 8.10 7.69
C LYS A 198 -10.92 7.71 9.10
N LEU A 199 -9.71 7.18 9.20
CA LEU A 199 -8.97 7.11 10.46
C LEU A 199 -8.37 8.50 10.73
N LYS A 200 -8.62 9.03 11.93
CA LYS A 200 -8.03 10.30 12.38
C LYS A 200 -6.77 10.03 13.17
N ILE A 201 -5.68 10.72 12.87
CA ILE A 201 -4.43 10.63 13.62
C ILE A 201 -4.12 12.02 14.16
N ILE A 202 -3.91 12.09 15.46
CA ILE A 202 -3.71 13.33 16.19
C ILE A 202 -2.30 13.31 16.76
N LEU A 203 -1.54 14.35 16.41
CA LEU A 203 -0.23 14.63 16.95
C LEU A 203 -0.34 15.95 17.72
N PRO A 204 -0.44 15.92 19.05
CA PRO A 204 -0.44 17.14 19.86
C PRO A 204 0.75 18.07 19.58
N ILE A 205 0.57 19.36 19.87
CA ILE A 205 1.65 20.34 19.75
C ILE A 205 2.73 20.02 20.80
N VAL A 206 4.00 20.06 20.38
CA VAL A 206 5.14 19.92 21.30
C VAL A 206 5.24 21.19 22.15
N ALA A 207 5.13 21.04 23.48
CA ALA A 207 5.28 22.15 24.40
C ALA A 207 6.69 22.78 24.24
N GLY A 208 6.75 24.10 24.06
CA GLY A 208 8.00 24.84 23.86
C GLY A 208 8.36 25.16 22.41
N ILE A 209 7.68 24.59 21.42
CA ILE A 209 7.76 25.04 20.02
C ILE A 209 6.62 26.02 19.79
N SER A 210 6.84 27.31 20.05
CA SER A 210 5.85 28.33 19.67
C SER A 210 5.75 28.38 18.14
N PRO A 211 4.55 28.33 17.53
CA PRO A 211 4.42 28.62 16.12
C PRO A 211 4.99 30.03 15.86
N PRO A 212 5.63 30.29 14.70
CA PRO A 212 6.09 31.65 14.39
C PRO A 212 4.88 32.57 14.48
N ARG A 213 4.90 33.51 15.43
CA ARG A 213 3.89 34.56 15.51
C ARG A 213 3.92 35.26 14.17
N SER A 214 2.82 35.22 13.43
CA SER A 214 2.64 36.06 12.24
C SER A 214 2.88 37.50 12.68
N VAL A 215 3.99 38.09 12.26
CA VAL A 215 4.30 39.49 12.52
C VAL A 215 3.27 40.28 11.73
N SER A 216 2.21 40.74 12.40
CA SER A 216 1.30 41.70 11.81
C SER A 216 2.09 43.00 11.60
N SER A 217 2.43 43.29 10.36
CA SER A 217 3.00 44.58 9.97
C SER A 217 1.93 45.66 10.20
N SER A 218 1.94 46.27 11.38
CA SER A 218 1.19 47.49 11.62
C SER A 218 1.93 48.63 10.91
N THR A 219 1.47 48.97 9.72
CA THR A 219 1.87 50.19 9.01
C THR A 219 1.29 51.39 9.76
N SER A 220 2.10 52.05 10.59
CA SER A 220 1.77 53.36 11.15
C SER A 220 1.80 54.41 10.04
N ALA A 221 0.63 54.82 9.56
CA ALA A 221 0.48 56.04 8.80
C ALA A 221 0.59 57.23 9.77
N LYS A 222 1.62 58.07 9.58
CA LYS A 222 1.67 59.41 10.17
C LYS A 222 0.87 60.36 9.28
N VAL A 223 -0.04 61.10 9.90
CA VAL A 223 -0.77 62.25 9.37
C VAL A 223 0.15 63.46 9.31
#